data_AF-R6MPD3-F1
#
_entry.id   AF-R6MPD3-F1
#
_cell.length_a   1.000
_cell.length_b   1.000
_cell.length_c   1.000
_cell.angle_alpha   90.00
_cell.angle_beta   90.00
_cell.angle_gamma   90.00
#
_symmetry.space_group_name_H-M   'P 1'
#
loop_
_entity.id
_entity.type
_entity.pdbx_description
1 polymer ?
#
loop_
_entity_poly.entity_id
_entity_poly.type
_entity_poly.pdbx_seq_one_letter_code
_entity_poly.pdbx_strand_id
1 'polypeptide(L)'
;MNIEQSKKLSIIDFLDKENVTLKKKKGNAYWYLSPFRDEKTASFKVSKKENLWYDYAIKEGGDLVELVKRMYNKQSVSDALAYLASKSIATVDKAIETAIAAKEYTTTKMNDVKLLPLSNHSLLSYFSSRRIDITIGRMYCREIHYKVEQKHYYGIAFGNLSEGHEVRNPYFKGCIGHKDITLLAHTFNEWQNGCLVFEGFMDFLAYMTLVKQQDRWFVVESPCDYMILNSVANLKQALHYLDRYTHIHCFLDNDQAGRKTVESISNVFEYRVTDESFRYADYKDVNDYLMRKKRTASE
;
A
#
# COMPACT_ATOMS: atom_id res chain seq x y z
N MET A 1 12.98 -28.24 0.18
CA MET A 1 13.16 -26.94 -0.48
C MET A 1 12.95 -25.83 0.54
N ASN A 2 13.65 -24.70 0.43
CA ASN A 2 13.46 -23.52 1.30
C ASN A 2 12.72 -22.37 0.57
N ILE A 3 12.38 -21.31 1.31
CA ILE A 3 11.65 -20.15 0.78
C ILE A 3 12.40 -19.50 -0.40
N GLU A 4 13.71 -19.27 -0.27
CA GLU A 4 14.53 -18.67 -1.32
C GLU A 4 14.56 -19.48 -2.61
N GLN A 5 14.60 -20.80 -2.51
CA GLN A 5 14.50 -21.69 -3.66
C GLN A 5 13.11 -21.63 -4.30
N SER A 6 12.04 -21.54 -3.50
CA SER A 6 10.68 -21.51 -4.01
C SER A 6 10.35 -20.26 -4.84
N LYS A 7 10.94 -19.11 -4.49
CA LYS A 7 10.77 -17.83 -5.23
C LYS A 7 11.29 -17.89 -6.66
N LYS A 8 12.22 -18.82 -6.94
CA LYS A 8 12.80 -19.04 -8.26
C LYS A 8 11.93 -19.90 -9.16
N LEU A 9 10.93 -20.60 -8.61
CA LEU A 9 10.02 -21.44 -9.38
C LEU A 9 8.96 -20.59 -10.08
N SER A 10 8.67 -20.88 -11.35
CA SER A 10 7.71 -20.12 -12.14
C SER A 10 6.28 -20.43 -11.73
N ILE A 11 5.52 -19.40 -11.34
CA ILE A 11 4.07 -19.52 -11.11
C ILE A 11 3.35 -19.94 -12.41
N ILE A 12 3.82 -19.48 -13.56
CA ILE A 12 3.22 -19.81 -14.87
C ILE A 12 3.35 -21.31 -15.14
N ASP A 13 4.56 -21.85 -15.03
CA ASP A 13 4.80 -23.29 -15.24
C ASP A 13 4.06 -24.15 -14.21
N PHE A 14 3.98 -23.68 -12.96
CA PHE A 14 3.18 -24.34 -11.93
C PHE A 14 1.70 -24.42 -12.31
N LEU A 15 1.09 -23.29 -12.70
CA LEU A 15 -0.32 -23.25 -13.10
C LEU A 15 -0.61 -24.09 -14.35
N ASP A 16 0.32 -24.13 -15.29
CA ASP A 16 0.21 -24.96 -16.50
C ASP A 16 0.18 -26.46 -16.13
N LYS A 17 1.02 -26.91 -15.17
CA LYS A 17 1.01 -28.29 -14.66
C LYS A 17 -0.24 -28.63 -13.84
N GLU A 18 -0.82 -27.64 -13.19
CA GLU A 18 -2.08 -27.75 -12.46
C GLU A 18 -3.30 -27.58 -13.39
N ASN A 19 -3.09 -27.50 -14.71
CA ASN A 19 -4.12 -27.38 -15.75
C ASN A 19 -5.05 -26.16 -15.55
N VAL A 20 -4.54 -25.08 -14.97
CA VAL A 20 -5.33 -23.85 -14.77
C VAL A 20 -5.49 -23.13 -16.11
N THR A 21 -6.73 -22.78 -16.46
CA THR A 21 -7.05 -22.27 -17.80
C THR A 21 -6.54 -20.85 -18.02
N LEU A 22 -5.52 -20.70 -18.87
CA LEU A 22 -5.07 -19.40 -19.38
C LEU A 22 -6.07 -18.84 -20.40
N LYS A 23 -6.57 -17.62 -20.19
CA LYS A 23 -7.48 -16.94 -21.13
C LYS A 23 -6.80 -15.88 -21.97
N LYS A 24 -5.82 -15.17 -21.40
CA LYS A 24 -5.19 -14.03 -22.09
C LYS A 24 -3.76 -13.83 -21.64
N LYS A 25 -2.89 -13.55 -22.60
CA LYS A 25 -1.50 -13.12 -22.35
C LYS A 25 -1.28 -11.78 -23.04
N LYS A 26 -0.79 -10.79 -22.29
CA LYS A 26 -0.37 -9.48 -22.85
C LYS A 26 0.92 -9.03 -22.19
N GLY A 27 2.03 -9.15 -22.91
CA GLY A 27 3.35 -8.76 -22.43
C GLY A 27 3.71 -9.47 -21.13
N ASN A 28 3.79 -8.70 -20.04
CA ASN A 28 4.14 -9.19 -18.70
C ASN A 28 2.97 -9.86 -17.94
N ALA A 29 1.72 -9.66 -18.37
CA ALA A 29 0.55 -10.12 -17.65
C ALA A 29 -0.07 -11.36 -18.29
N TYR A 30 -0.24 -12.40 -17.48
CA TYR A 30 -0.92 -13.65 -17.82
C TYR A 30 -2.21 -13.72 -17.01
N TRP A 31 -3.34 -13.91 -17.69
CA TRP A 31 -4.67 -13.91 -17.09
C TRP A 31 -5.29 -15.29 -17.21
N TYR A 32 -5.56 -15.90 -16.07
CA TYR A 32 -6.14 -17.21 -15.89
C TYR A 32 -7.57 -17.10 -15.34
N LEU A 33 -8.37 -18.13 -15.57
CA LEU A 33 -9.51 -18.38 -14.69
C LEU A 33 -8.98 -18.69 -13.29
N SER A 34 -9.63 -18.13 -12.27
CA SER A 34 -9.23 -18.34 -10.88
C SER A 34 -9.17 -19.82 -10.53
N PRO A 35 -8.06 -20.31 -9.94
CA PRO A 35 -8.00 -21.68 -9.44
C PRO A 35 -8.82 -21.90 -8.17
N PHE A 36 -9.44 -20.85 -7.61
CA PHE A 36 -10.15 -20.91 -6.33
C PHE A 36 -11.67 -21.04 -6.48
N ARG A 37 -12.20 -20.86 -7.68
CA ARG A 37 -13.65 -20.86 -7.95
C ARG A 37 -13.90 -21.10 -9.44
N ASP A 38 -15.13 -21.51 -9.77
CA ASP A 38 -15.55 -21.58 -11.15
C ASP A 38 -15.94 -20.18 -11.66
N GLU A 39 -15.31 -19.72 -12.73
CA GLU A 39 -15.58 -18.43 -13.35
C GLU A 39 -15.42 -18.47 -14.87
N LYS A 40 -16.18 -17.62 -15.58
CA LYS A 40 -16.13 -17.53 -17.06
C LYS A 40 -15.14 -16.46 -17.55
N THR A 41 -14.97 -15.40 -16.78
CA THR A 41 -14.10 -14.26 -17.10
C THR A 41 -12.87 -14.32 -16.22
N ALA A 42 -11.68 -14.31 -16.85
CA ALA A 42 -10.41 -14.38 -16.12
C ALA A 42 -10.22 -13.17 -15.20
N SER A 43 -10.00 -13.45 -13.92
CA SER A 43 -9.73 -12.47 -12.87
C SER A 43 -8.38 -12.71 -12.18
N PHE A 44 -7.74 -13.85 -12.42
CA PHE A 44 -6.49 -14.24 -11.80
C PHE A 44 -5.32 -13.83 -12.69
N LYS A 45 -4.46 -12.93 -12.21
CA LYS A 45 -3.34 -12.37 -12.96
C LYS A 45 -2.02 -12.83 -12.38
N VAL A 46 -1.12 -13.31 -13.24
CA VAL A 46 0.29 -13.55 -12.92
C VAL A 46 1.16 -12.53 -13.64
N SER A 47 2.08 -11.92 -12.90
CA SER A 47 3.13 -11.04 -13.45
C SER A 47 4.37 -11.87 -13.73
N LYS A 48 4.74 -12.05 -15.01
CA LYS A 48 5.92 -12.86 -15.40
C LYS A 48 7.22 -12.32 -14.77
N LYS A 49 7.42 -11.01 -14.81
CA LYS A 49 8.64 -10.34 -14.32
C LYS A 49 8.76 -10.31 -12.81
N GLU A 50 7.64 -10.17 -12.10
CA GLU A 50 7.66 -10.13 -10.63
C GLU A 50 7.53 -11.53 -10.01
N ASN A 51 7.12 -12.52 -10.82
CA ASN A 51 6.77 -13.87 -10.36
C ASN A 51 5.78 -13.85 -9.17
N LEU A 52 4.76 -12.99 -9.28
CA LEU A 52 3.68 -12.84 -8.29
C LEU A 52 2.33 -13.02 -8.96
N TRP A 53 1.37 -13.52 -8.19
CA TRP A 53 -0.03 -13.64 -8.61
C TRP A 53 -0.93 -12.67 -7.84
N TYR A 54 -2.06 -12.33 -8.43
CA TYR A 54 -3.13 -11.56 -7.81
C TYR A 54 -4.48 -11.95 -8.41
N ASP A 55 -5.45 -12.31 -7.57
CA ASP A 55 -6.84 -12.56 -7.97
C ASP A 55 -7.69 -11.33 -7.68
N TYR A 56 -8.20 -10.71 -8.75
CA TYR A 56 -8.93 -9.44 -8.65
C TYR A 56 -10.34 -9.58 -8.05
N ALA A 57 -10.95 -10.76 -8.02
CA ALA A 57 -12.29 -10.89 -7.44
C ALA A 57 -12.23 -11.06 -5.92
N ILE A 58 -11.24 -11.81 -5.40
CA ILE A 58 -11.06 -11.99 -3.95
C ILE A 58 -10.05 -11.01 -3.33
N LYS A 59 -9.38 -10.21 -4.17
CA LYS A 59 -8.37 -9.21 -3.76
C LYS A 59 -7.16 -9.79 -3.00
N GLU A 60 -6.88 -11.07 -3.22
CA GLU A 60 -5.73 -11.77 -2.64
C GLU A 60 -4.61 -11.89 -3.68
N GLY A 61 -3.37 -12.00 -3.20
CA GLY A 61 -2.22 -12.22 -4.05
C GLY A 61 -1.00 -12.60 -3.23
N GLY A 62 0.08 -12.97 -3.91
CA GLY A 62 1.32 -13.36 -3.26
C GLY A 62 2.30 -14.03 -4.19
N ASP A 63 3.26 -14.72 -3.60
CA ASP A 63 4.21 -15.57 -4.29
C ASP A 63 3.64 -16.99 -4.51
N LEU A 64 4.46 -17.88 -5.05
CA LEU A 64 4.07 -19.27 -5.32
C LEU A 64 3.75 -20.04 -4.03
N VAL A 65 4.40 -19.73 -2.90
CA VAL A 65 4.12 -20.40 -1.63
C VAL A 65 2.73 -20.03 -1.15
N GLU A 66 2.38 -18.75 -1.17
CA GLU A 66 1.03 -18.30 -0.82
C GLU A 66 -0.03 -18.85 -1.80
N LEU A 67 0.30 -18.98 -3.08
CA LEU A 67 -0.59 -19.63 -4.05
C LEU A 67 -0.88 -21.08 -3.66
N VAL A 68 0.15 -21.86 -3.38
CA VAL A 68 0.02 -23.28 -3.01
C VAL A 68 -0.73 -23.44 -1.71
N LYS A 69 -0.44 -22.61 -0.71
CA LYS A 69 -1.20 -22.60 0.55
C LYS A 69 -2.67 -22.38 0.28
N ARG A 70 -3.00 -21.42 -0.58
CA ARG A 70 -4.38 -21.07 -0.89
C ARG A 70 -5.10 -22.13 -1.72
N MET A 71 -4.45 -22.70 -2.74
CA MET A 71 -5.03 -23.74 -3.61
C MET A 71 -5.26 -25.06 -2.87
N TYR A 72 -4.34 -25.42 -1.97
CA TYR A 72 -4.34 -26.73 -1.30
C TYR A 72 -4.68 -26.66 0.19
N ASN A 73 -5.18 -25.51 0.65
CA ASN A 73 -5.53 -25.23 2.04
C ASN A 73 -4.43 -25.64 3.05
N LYS A 74 -3.16 -25.41 2.68
CA LYS A 74 -2.02 -25.74 3.56
C LYS A 74 -1.90 -24.70 4.66
N GLN A 75 -1.89 -25.17 5.90
CA GLN A 75 -1.84 -24.30 7.08
C GLN A 75 -0.41 -23.79 7.36
N SER A 76 0.62 -24.51 6.93
CA SER A 76 2.01 -24.12 7.15
C SER A 76 2.77 -23.87 5.84
N VAL A 77 3.76 -22.97 5.92
CA VAL A 77 4.74 -22.73 4.84
C VAL A 77 5.54 -24.01 4.54
N SER A 78 5.87 -24.79 5.57
CA SER A 78 6.61 -26.05 5.42
C SER A 78 5.88 -27.04 4.51
N ASP A 79 4.57 -27.21 4.70
CA ASP A 79 3.75 -28.12 3.88
C ASP A 79 3.68 -27.68 2.42
N ALA A 80 3.57 -26.37 2.19
CA ALA A 80 3.58 -25.80 0.84
C ALA A 80 4.94 -25.99 0.15
N LEU A 81 6.04 -25.79 0.87
CA LEU A 81 7.39 -26.03 0.37
C LEU A 81 7.64 -27.52 0.08
N ALA A 82 7.12 -28.42 0.92
CA ALA A 82 7.20 -29.87 0.68
C ALA A 82 6.39 -30.27 -0.56
N TYR A 83 5.20 -29.72 -0.73
CA TYR A 83 4.38 -29.93 -1.93
C TYR A 83 5.12 -29.46 -3.20
N LEU A 84 5.65 -28.24 -3.19
CA LEU A 84 6.41 -27.70 -4.31
C LEU A 84 7.68 -28.50 -4.61
N ALA A 85 8.37 -29.00 -3.58
CA ALA A 85 9.56 -29.85 -3.75
C ALA A 85 9.24 -31.19 -4.43
N SER A 86 8.00 -31.70 -4.27
CA SER A 86 7.54 -32.92 -4.95
C SER A 86 7.17 -32.70 -6.42
N LYS A 87 7.10 -31.44 -6.87
CA LYS A 87 6.70 -31.08 -8.23
C LYS A 87 7.94 -30.66 -9.03
N SER A 88 8.01 -31.12 -10.29
CA SER A 88 9.07 -30.71 -11.22
C SER A 88 8.70 -29.37 -11.86
N ILE A 89 8.82 -28.26 -11.13
CA ILE A 89 8.46 -26.91 -11.63
C ILE A 89 9.71 -26.24 -12.22
N ALA A 90 9.56 -25.64 -13.40
CA ALA A 90 10.63 -24.91 -14.05
C ALA A 90 10.97 -23.63 -13.29
N THR A 91 12.25 -23.28 -13.27
CA THR A 91 12.70 -22.00 -12.72
C THR A 91 12.39 -20.86 -13.68
N VAL A 92 12.20 -19.65 -13.15
CA VAL A 92 12.10 -18.42 -13.93
C VAL A 92 13.40 -18.16 -14.71
N ASP A 93 13.30 -17.38 -15.80
CA ASP A 93 14.45 -16.97 -16.60
C ASP A 93 15.51 -16.28 -15.70
N LYS A 94 16.80 -16.54 -15.94
CA LYS A 94 17.91 -16.01 -15.11
C LYS A 94 17.91 -14.48 -14.97
N ALA A 95 17.43 -13.75 -15.98
CA ALA A 95 17.26 -12.30 -15.93
C ALA A 95 16.15 -11.87 -14.95
N ILE A 96 15.07 -12.65 -14.86
CA ILE A 96 13.97 -12.44 -13.89
C ILE A 96 14.46 -12.81 -12.48
N GLU A 97 15.16 -13.94 -12.33
CA GLU A 97 15.78 -14.31 -11.05
C GLU A 97 16.69 -13.21 -10.53
N THR A 98 17.54 -12.63 -11.39
CA THR A 98 18.45 -11.53 -11.04
C THR A 98 17.68 -10.27 -10.63
N ALA A 99 16.58 -9.95 -11.33
CA ALA A 99 15.75 -8.79 -11.00
C ALA A 99 14.99 -8.96 -9.67
N ILE A 100 14.45 -10.14 -9.42
CA ILE A 100 13.79 -10.51 -8.15
C ILE A 100 14.81 -10.44 -7.02
N ALA A 101 15.98 -11.07 -7.18
CA ALA A 101 17.05 -11.05 -6.20
C ALA A 101 17.57 -9.63 -5.94
N ALA A 102 17.72 -8.79 -6.97
CA ALA A 102 18.12 -7.39 -6.81
C ALA A 102 17.07 -6.58 -6.02
N LYS A 103 15.78 -6.80 -6.30
CA LYS A 103 14.67 -6.18 -5.57
C LYS A 103 14.65 -6.62 -4.11
N GLU A 104 14.84 -7.91 -3.85
CA GLU A 104 14.89 -8.44 -2.48
C GLU A 104 16.15 -8.00 -1.73
N TYR A 105 17.30 -7.93 -2.40
CA TYR A 105 18.56 -7.45 -1.85
C TYR A 105 18.50 -5.95 -1.49
N THR A 106 17.77 -5.14 -2.28
CA THR A 106 17.50 -3.73 -1.91
C THR A 106 16.63 -3.60 -0.66
N THR A 107 15.78 -4.58 -0.34
CA THR A 107 15.02 -4.65 0.92
C THR A 107 15.76 -5.31 2.08
N THR A 108 16.74 -6.19 1.84
CA THR A 108 17.43 -6.97 2.89
C THR A 108 18.83 -6.49 3.29
N LYS A 109 19.41 -5.46 2.62
CA LYS A 109 20.66 -4.81 3.07
C LYS A 109 20.49 -3.33 3.35
N MET A 110 19.42 -2.95 4.06
CA MET A 110 19.36 -1.64 4.69
C MET A 110 20.12 -1.67 6.02
N ASN A 111 21.28 -1.02 6.04
CA ASN A 111 22.10 -0.86 7.24
C ASN A 111 22.13 0.62 7.67
N ASP A 112 22.55 0.88 8.91
CA ASP A 112 22.70 2.21 9.50
C ASP A 112 21.43 3.08 9.42
N VAL A 113 20.25 2.48 9.67
CA VAL A 113 18.99 3.23 9.70
C VAL A 113 19.00 4.22 10.87
N LYS A 114 18.88 5.52 10.56
CA LYS A 114 18.84 6.60 11.54
C LYS A 114 17.64 7.49 11.28
N LEU A 115 16.90 7.79 12.34
CA LEU A 115 15.84 8.80 12.34
C LEU A 115 16.36 10.07 13.00
N LEU A 116 16.19 11.19 12.32
CA LEU A 116 16.59 12.50 12.79
C LEU A 116 15.41 13.48 12.70
N PRO A 117 15.42 14.58 13.46
CA PRO A 117 14.49 15.68 13.24
C PRO A 117 14.55 16.16 11.78
N LEU A 118 13.39 16.41 11.18
CA LEU A 118 13.31 16.83 9.77
C LEU A 118 13.92 18.23 9.57
N SER A 119 15.14 18.25 9.05
CA SER A 119 15.97 19.46 8.90
C SER A 119 16.65 19.57 7.54
N ASN A 120 16.77 18.45 6.81
CA ASN A 120 17.40 18.36 5.50
C ASN A 120 16.71 19.26 4.46
N HIS A 121 17.48 20.18 3.88
CA HIS A 121 16.97 21.17 2.92
C HIS A 121 16.30 20.56 1.68
N SER A 122 16.81 19.43 1.16
CA SER A 122 16.24 18.77 -0.02
C SER A 122 14.87 18.16 0.28
N LEU A 123 14.70 17.58 1.47
CA LEU A 123 13.41 17.03 1.92
C LEU A 123 12.39 18.14 2.20
N LEU A 124 12.83 19.25 2.81
CA LEU A 124 12.00 20.43 3.02
C LEU A 124 11.59 21.07 1.70
N SER A 125 12.50 21.15 0.73
CA SER A 125 12.21 21.61 -0.64
C SER A 125 11.16 20.72 -1.33
N TYR A 126 11.24 19.40 -1.14
CA TYR A 126 10.22 18.47 -1.62
C TYR A 126 8.85 18.77 -1.00
N PHE A 127 8.75 18.99 0.31
CA PHE A 127 7.49 19.43 0.93
C PHE A 127 6.97 20.75 0.35
N SER A 128 7.83 21.75 0.17
CA SER A 128 7.46 23.02 -0.47
C SER A 128 6.93 22.80 -1.89
N SER A 129 7.54 21.91 -2.67
CA SER A 129 7.09 21.56 -4.03
C SER A 129 5.71 20.90 -4.04
N ARG A 130 5.36 20.19 -2.96
CA ARG A 130 4.05 19.59 -2.72
C ARG A 130 3.09 20.50 -1.93
N ARG A 131 3.50 21.76 -1.72
CA ARG A 131 2.81 22.81 -0.95
C ARG A 131 2.46 22.42 0.50
N ILE A 132 3.14 21.43 1.06
CA ILE A 132 2.97 21.03 2.47
C ILE A 132 3.60 22.08 3.37
N ASP A 133 2.88 22.49 4.42
CA ASP A 133 3.43 23.40 5.42
C ASP A 133 4.60 22.74 6.17
N ILE A 134 5.75 23.41 6.20
CA ILE A 134 6.98 22.86 6.79
C ILE A 134 6.82 22.57 8.29
N THR A 135 6.07 23.40 9.02
CA THR A 135 5.86 23.19 10.47
C THR A 135 5.01 21.94 10.71
N ILE A 136 3.94 21.76 9.93
CA ILE A 136 3.14 20.51 9.95
C ILE A 136 4.02 19.31 9.58
N GLY A 137 4.81 19.41 8.51
CA GLY A 137 5.74 18.37 8.11
C GLY A 137 6.71 17.96 9.22
N ARG A 138 7.30 18.93 9.93
CA ARG A 138 8.20 18.67 11.07
C ARG A 138 7.51 18.08 12.29
N MET A 139 6.25 18.42 12.52
CA MET A 139 5.47 17.89 13.63
C MET A 139 5.29 16.37 13.50
N TYR A 140 4.88 15.92 12.31
CA TYR A 140 4.49 14.53 12.09
C TYR A 140 5.58 13.65 11.48
N CYS A 141 6.59 14.22 10.83
CA CYS A 141 7.61 13.46 10.13
C CYS A 141 8.99 13.59 10.76
N ARG A 142 9.85 12.63 10.40
CA ARG A 142 11.29 12.66 10.64
C ARG A 142 12.01 12.52 9.30
N GLU A 143 13.30 12.79 9.27
CA GLU A 143 14.13 12.30 8.15
C GLU A 143 14.74 10.96 8.53
N ILE A 144 14.65 10.00 7.61
CA ILE A 144 15.26 8.69 7.73
C ILE A 144 16.46 8.62 6.81
N HIS A 145 17.58 8.15 7.33
CA HIS A 145 18.83 7.95 6.63
C HIS A 145 19.17 6.46 6.68
N TYR A 146 19.56 5.87 5.55
CA TYR A 146 19.86 4.45 5.46
C TYR A 146 20.87 4.18 4.36
N LYS A 147 21.60 3.07 4.45
CA LYS A 147 22.48 2.60 3.39
C LYS A 147 21.88 1.39 2.72
N VAL A 148 21.83 1.40 1.40
CA VAL A 148 21.65 0.18 0.60
C VAL A 148 22.99 -0.06 -0.08
N GLU A 149 23.59 -1.21 0.21
CA GLU A 149 24.99 -1.50 -0.12
C GLU A 149 25.95 -0.48 0.53
N GLN A 150 26.61 0.36 -0.27
CA GLN A 150 27.53 1.43 0.16
C GLN A 150 27.02 2.82 -0.20
N LYS A 151 25.81 2.92 -0.77
CA LYS A 151 25.19 4.20 -1.12
C LYS A 151 24.28 4.65 0.01
N HIS A 152 24.43 5.90 0.39
CA HIS A 152 23.61 6.54 1.40
C HIS A 152 22.36 7.14 0.75
N TYR A 153 21.20 6.82 1.31
CA TYR A 153 19.90 7.31 0.91
C TYR A 153 19.23 8.01 2.09
N TYR A 154 18.31 8.90 1.78
CA TYR A 154 17.49 9.57 2.79
C TYR A 154 16.11 9.90 2.24
N GLY A 155 15.16 10.04 3.16
CA GLY A 155 13.78 10.35 2.84
C GLY A 155 13.03 10.91 4.03
N ILE A 156 11.82 11.37 3.78
CA ILE A 156 10.86 11.74 4.81
C ILE A 156 10.23 10.46 5.32
N ALA A 157 10.30 10.23 6.63
CA ALA A 157 9.69 9.10 7.31
C ALA A 157 8.43 9.53 8.07
N PHE A 158 7.38 8.74 7.91
CA PHE A 158 6.13 8.82 8.65
C PHE A 158 5.87 7.47 9.32
N GLY A 159 5.81 7.46 10.65
CA GLY A 159 5.72 6.23 11.45
C GLY A 159 4.34 5.57 11.38
N ASN A 160 4.30 4.24 11.52
CA ASN A 160 3.09 3.43 11.59
C ASN A 160 3.02 2.60 12.88
N LEU A 161 1.91 1.87 13.09
CA LEU A 161 1.68 1.10 14.34
C LEU A 161 2.61 -0.09 14.54
N SER A 162 3.25 -0.60 13.49
CA SER A 162 4.20 -1.73 13.55
C SER A 162 5.66 -1.27 13.64
N GLU A 163 5.90 -0.06 14.15
CA GLU A 163 7.24 0.58 14.23
C GLU A 163 7.94 0.74 12.86
N GLY A 164 7.21 0.55 11.76
CA GLY A 164 7.68 0.81 10.42
C GLY A 164 7.51 2.27 10.03
N HIS A 165 8.15 2.64 8.93
CA HIS A 165 8.12 4.00 8.39
C HIS A 165 7.75 3.98 6.91
N GLU A 166 6.67 4.68 6.57
CA GLU A 166 6.46 5.09 5.19
C GLU A 166 7.50 6.15 4.82
N VAL A 167 8.20 5.91 3.71
CA VAL A 167 9.32 6.72 3.25
C VAL A 167 9.01 7.37 1.91
N ARG A 168 9.23 8.68 1.84
CA ARG A 168 8.99 9.49 0.64
C ARG A 168 10.13 10.45 0.37
N ASN A 169 10.54 10.53 -0.89
CA ASN A 169 11.30 11.64 -1.46
C ASN A 169 10.85 11.83 -2.93
N PRO A 170 11.40 12.79 -3.70
CA PRO A 170 10.97 13.01 -5.10
C PRO A 170 11.09 11.77 -6.00
N TYR A 171 11.95 10.81 -5.65
CA TYR A 171 12.33 9.68 -6.48
C TYR A 171 11.83 8.33 -5.93
N PHE A 172 11.39 8.27 -4.68
CA PHE A 172 11.07 7.03 -3.98
C PHE A 172 9.77 7.12 -3.17
N LYS A 173 8.97 6.06 -3.28
CA LYS A 173 7.83 5.73 -2.41
C LYS A 173 8.03 4.32 -1.90
N GLY A 174 8.03 4.10 -0.61
CA GLY A 174 8.09 2.76 -0.05
C GLY A 174 7.97 2.77 1.45
N CYS A 175 8.20 1.62 2.07
CA CYS A 175 8.21 1.46 3.52
C CYS A 175 9.55 0.86 3.94
N ILE A 176 10.09 1.32 5.07
CA ILE A 176 11.21 0.70 5.78
C ILE A 176 10.63 0.06 7.05
N GLY A 177 10.92 -1.23 7.27
CA GLY A 177 10.24 -2.02 8.29
C GLY A 177 8.91 -2.59 7.80
N HIS A 178 7.98 -2.84 8.72
CA HIS A 178 6.68 -3.43 8.41
C HIS A 178 5.67 -2.37 7.96
N LYS A 179 4.87 -2.69 6.94
CA LYS A 179 3.74 -1.85 6.52
C LYS A 179 2.59 -2.02 7.49
N ASP A 180 2.00 -0.90 7.89
CA ASP A 180 0.82 -0.86 8.76
C ASP A 180 0.11 0.49 8.62
N ILE A 181 -1.07 0.61 9.20
CA ILE A 181 -1.77 1.89 9.35
C ILE A 181 -1.07 2.77 10.38
N THR A 182 -1.36 4.07 10.34
CA THR A 182 -1.02 5.01 11.40
C THR A 182 -2.31 5.51 12.05
N LEU A 183 -2.32 5.60 13.38
CA LEU A 183 -3.38 6.23 14.17
C LEU A 183 -2.82 7.43 14.92
N LEU A 184 -3.46 8.58 14.78
CA LEU A 184 -3.10 9.81 15.47
C LEU A 184 -4.33 10.32 16.22
N ALA A 185 -4.20 10.51 17.53
CA ALA A 185 -5.27 11.09 18.32
C ALA A 185 -5.37 12.60 18.05
N HIS A 186 -6.60 13.12 17.99
CA HIS A 186 -6.85 14.56 17.94
C HIS A 186 -6.38 15.24 19.23
N THR A 187 -6.80 14.66 20.36
CA THR A 187 -6.47 15.11 21.71
C THR A 187 -5.77 13.97 22.45
N PHE A 188 -4.68 14.30 23.15
CA PHE A 188 -3.91 13.29 23.88
C PHE A 188 -4.76 12.61 24.95
N ASN A 189 -4.72 11.28 25.01
CA ASN A 189 -5.51 10.42 25.92
C ASN A 189 -7.04 10.54 25.80
N GLU A 190 -7.57 11.13 24.73
CA GLU A 190 -9.01 11.25 24.51
C GLU A 190 -9.39 10.71 23.13
N TRP A 191 -10.22 9.68 23.13
CA TRP A 191 -10.77 9.11 21.90
C TRP A 191 -11.90 9.98 21.37
N GLN A 192 -11.88 10.28 20.08
CA GLN A 192 -12.93 11.08 19.46
C GLN A 192 -14.04 10.21 18.87
N ASN A 193 -15.22 10.79 18.73
CA ASN A 193 -16.36 10.10 18.11
C ASN A 193 -16.18 9.90 16.60
N GLY A 194 -15.41 10.78 15.95
CA GLY A 194 -15.16 10.75 14.52
C GLY A 194 -13.72 10.36 14.15
N CYS A 195 -13.53 9.82 12.95
CA CYS A 195 -12.22 9.54 12.38
C CYS A 195 -12.12 9.99 10.93
N LEU A 196 -11.04 10.71 10.59
CA LEU A 196 -10.69 11.02 9.21
C LEU A 196 -9.70 9.97 8.69
N VAL A 197 -10.08 9.30 7.61
CA VAL A 197 -9.30 8.22 6.99
C VAL A 197 -8.65 8.73 5.71
N PHE A 198 -7.32 8.64 5.64
CA PHE A 198 -6.53 9.04 4.47
C PHE A 198 -5.86 7.82 3.83
N GLU A 199 -5.75 7.81 2.49
CA GLU A 199 -5.07 6.72 1.79
C GLU A 199 -3.56 6.69 2.09
N GLY A 200 -2.93 7.87 2.11
CA GLY A 200 -1.51 8.05 2.39
C GLY A 200 -1.20 9.28 3.23
N PHE A 201 -0.02 9.29 3.84
CA PHE A 201 0.34 10.37 4.77
C PHE A 201 0.52 11.74 4.09
N MET A 202 0.82 11.80 2.79
CA MET A 202 0.92 13.07 2.07
C MET A 202 -0.42 13.79 1.99
N ASP A 203 -1.52 13.04 1.86
CA ASP A 203 -2.88 13.58 1.83
C ASP A 203 -3.31 14.05 3.21
N PHE A 204 -2.95 13.31 4.25
CA PHE A 204 -3.09 13.76 5.64
C PHE A 204 -2.34 15.09 5.88
N LEU A 205 -1.07 15.19 5.49
CA LEU A 205 -0.29 16.42 5.66
C LEU A 205 -0.89 17.58 4.83
N ALA A 206 -1.42 17.29 3.65
CA ALA A 206 -2.09 18.28 2.80
C ALA A 206 -3.37 18.78 3.45
N TYR A 207 -4.20 17.88 3.99
CA TYR A 207 -5.37 18.23 4.79
C TYR A 207 -4.99 19.13 5.98
N MET A 208 -4.01 18.74 6.77
CA MET A 208 -3.54 19.54 7.91
C MET A 208 -3.04 20.93 7.48
N THR A 209 -2.41 21.02 6.30
CA THR A 209 -1.99 22.29 5.71
C THR A 209 -3.19 23.16 5.31
N LEU A 210 -4.23 22.57 4.69
CA LEU A 210 -5.47 23.27 4.31
C LEU A 210 -6.23 23.77 5.54
N VAL A 211 -6.34 22.95 6.58
CA VAL A 211 -6.95 23.33 7.86
C VAL A 211 -6.19 24.51 8.49
N LYS A 212 -4.86 24.46 8.51
CA LYS A 212 -4.02 25.57 9.00
C LYS A 212 -4.23 26.86 8.18
N GLN A 213 -4.44 26.73 6.87
CA GLN A 213 -4.75 27.85 5.97
C GLN A 213 -6.20 28.35 6.09
N GLN A 214 -7.01 27.73 6.95
CA GLN A 214 -8.43 28.05 7.14
C GLN A 214 -9.24 27.87 5.85
N ASP A 215 -8.90 26.88 5.02
CA ASP A 215 -9.73 26.51 3.88
C ASP A 215 -11.06 25.91 4.37
N ARG A 216 -12.10 26.74 4.37
CA ARG A 216 -13.45 26.39 4.84
C ARG A 216 -14.05 25.20 4.10
N TRP A 217 -13.56 24.91 2.90
CA TRP A 217 -14.02 23.77 2.12
C TRP A 217 -13.53 22.42 2.67
N PHE A 218 -12.46 22.41 3.47
CA PHE A 218 -11.89 21.20 4.08
C PHE A 218 -12.12 21.10 5.59
N VAL A 219 -12.80 22.07 6.20
CA VAL A 219 -13.09 22.02 7.64
C VAL A 219 -14.11 20.93 7.94
N VAL A 220 -13.73 20.03 8.85
CA VAL A 220 -14.64 19.13 9.57
C VAL A 220 -14.83 19.72 10.96
N GLU A 221 -16.06 20.14 11.29
CA GLU A 221 -16.33 20.93 12.50
C GLU A 221 -16.22 20.11 13.80
N SER A 222 -16.42 18.80 13.72
CA SER A 222 -16.32 17.90 14.87
C SER A 222 -14.88 17.43 15.08
N PRO A 223 -14.38 17.39 16.33
CA PRO A 223 -13.10 16.77 16.66
C PRO A 223 -13.06 15.31 16.19
N CYS A 224 -11.99 14.94 15.51
CA CYS A 224 -11.83 13.62 14.92
C CYS A 224 -10.38 13.15 15.01
N ASP A 225 -10.20 11.87 15.32
CA ASP A 225 -8.92 11.19 15.22
C ASP A 225 -8.54 10.98 13.75
N TYR A 226 -7.28 10.68 13.48
CA TYR A 226 -6.78 10.49 12.12
C TYR A 226 -6.27 9.07 11.93
N MET A 227 -6.73 8.42 10.87
CA MET A 227 -6.25 7.14 10.42
C MET A 227 -5.61 7.30 9.04
N ILE A 228 -4.36 6.91 8.90
CA ILE A 228 -3.66 6.89 7.62
C ILE A 228 -3.47 5.42 7.25
N LEU A 229 -4.07 5.00 6.13
CA LEU A 229 -4.01 3.61 5.69
C LEU A 229 -2.59 3.21 5.29
N ASN A 230 -1.80 4.14 4.76
CA ASN A 230 -0.46 3.92 4.17
C ASN A 230 -0.45 2.96 2.96
N SER A 231 -1.61 2.42 2.59
CA SER A 231 -1.92 1.65 1.39
C SER A 231 -3.34 1.11 1.55
N VAL A 232 -4.13 1.05 0.47
CA VAL A 232 -5.42 0.33 0.47
C VAL A 232 -5.30 -1.15 0.87
N ALA A 233 -4.10 -1.73 0.77
CA ALA A 233 -3.81 -3.09 1.24
C ALA A 233 -4.00 -3.26 2.76
N ASN A 234 -3.89 -2.18 3.54
CA ASN A 234 -4.07 -2.21 4.99
C ASN A 234 -5.54 -2.06 5.42
N LEU A 235 -6.48 -2.06 4.48
CA LEU A 235 -7.92 -1.92 4.77
C LEU A 235 -8.41 -2.94 5.82
N LYS A 236 -8.00 -4.21 5.71
CA LYS A 236 -8.42 -5.24 6.68
C LYS A 236 -8.04 -4.85 8.12
N GLN A 237 -6.83 -4.34 8.31
CA GLN A 237 -6.37 -3.88 9.62
C GLN A 237 -7.14 -2.63 10.07
N ALA A 238 -7.37 -1.68 9.15
CA ALA A 238 -8.13 -0.46 9.42
C ALA A 238 -9.54 -0.74 9.93
N LEU A 239 -10.26 -1.70 9.33
CA LEU A 239 -11.62 -2.05 9.72
C LEU A 239 -11.72 -2.46 11.21
N HIS A 240 -10.70 -3.10 11.79
CA HIS A 240 -10.69 -3.47 13.20
C HIS A 240 -10.72 -2.27 14.16
N TYR A 241 -10.14 -1.14 13.75
CA TYR A 241 -10.13 0.08 14.56
C TYR A 241 -11.33 0.98 14.26
N LEU A 242 -11.80 0.98 13.01
CA LEU A 242 -12.87 1.86 12.57
C LEU A 242 -14.21 1.62 13.27
N ASP A 243 -14.46 0.40 13.73
CA ASP A 243 -15.71 0.05 14.41
C ASP A 243 -15.99 0.86 15.68
N ARG A 244 -14.94 1.43 16.29
CA ARG A 244 -15.02 2.27 17.49
C ARG A 244 -15.55 3.69 17.22
N TYR A 245 -15.57 4.12 15.97
CA TYR A 245 -16.02 5.47 15.62
C TYR A 245 -17.48 5.46 15.18
N THR A 246 -18.17 6.55 15.51
CA THR A 246 -19.56 6.80 15.11
C THR A 246 -19.65 7.54 13.79
N HIS A 247 -18.61 8.28 13.41
CA HIS A 247 -18.50 9.02 12.17
C HIS A 247 -17.14 8.74 11.51
N ILE A 248 -17.14 8.35 10.24
CA ILE A 248 -15.93 7.98 9.49
C ILE A 248 -15.91 8.80 8.21
N HIS A 249 -14.97 9.72 8.11
CA HIS A 249 -14.79 10.61 6.97
C HIS A 249 -13.67 10.08 6.07
N CYS A 250 -14.00 9.61 4.88
CA CYS A 250 -13.03 9.01 3.97
C CYS A 250 -12.48 10.04 2.97
N PHE A 251 -11.21 10.40 3.15
CA PHE A 251 -10.40 11.20 2.23
C PHE A 251 -9.46 10.28 1.42
N LEU A 252 -10.03 9.43 0.56
CA LEU A 252 -9.29 8.48 -0.29
C LEU A 252 -9.12 8.99 -1.72
N ASP A 253 -8.21 8.37 -2.48
CA ASP A 253 -7.91 8.81 -3.84
C ASP A 253 -9.14 8.69 -4.76
N ASN A 254 -9.29 9.64 -5.67
CA ASN A 254 -10.33 9.68 -6.71
C ASN A 254 -10.07 8.69 -7.87
N ASP A 255 -9.45 7.55 -7.57
CA ASP A 255 -9.19 6.47 -8.51
C ASP A 255 -10.05 5.22 -8.19
N GLN A 256 -9.87 4.15 -8.96
CA GLN A 256 -10.65 2.93 -8.75
C GLN A 256 -10.35 2.24 -7.40
N ALA A 257 -9.11 2.32 -6.91
CA ALA A 257 -8.72 1.68 -5.67
C ALA A 257 -9.30 2.43 -4.45
N GLY A 258 -9.21 3.76 -4.45
CA GLY A 258 -9.81 4.60 -3.41
C GLY A 258 -11.33 4.42 -3.35
N ARG A 259 -12.04 4.51 -4.49
CA ARG A 259 -13.50 4.30 -4.55
C ARG A 259 -13.94 2.94 -4.00
N LYS A 260 -13.27 1.85 -4.39
CA LYS A 260 -13.56 0.51 -3.87
C LYS A 260 -13.28 0.39 -2.36
N THR A 261 -12.32 1.16 -1.85
CA THR A 261 -11.98 1.16 -0.44
C THR A 261 -13.07 1.88 0.36
N VAL A 262 -13.55 3.05 -0.09
CA VAL A 262 -14.72 3.73 0.51
C VAL A 262 -15.94 2.82 0.51
N GLU A 263 -16.25 2.17 -0.62
CA GLU A 263 -17.37 1.21 -0.72
C GLU A 263 -17.21 0.05 0.29
N SER A 264 -16.01 -0.49 0.43
CA SER A 264 -15.74 -1.58 1.38
C SER A 264 -15.92 -1.14 2.84
N ILE A 265 -15.52 0.09 3.19
CA ILE A 265 -15.73 0.68 4.52
C ILE A 265 -17.23 0.93 4.75
N SER A 266 -17.93 1.48 3.74
CA SER A 266 -19.36 1.77 3.77
C SER A 266 -20.21 0.50 3.92
N ASN A 267 -19.81 -0.60 3.29
CA ASN A 267 -20.51 -1.89 3.44
C ASN A 267 -20.43 -2.47 4.86
N VAL A 268 -19.43 -2.09 5.65
CA VAL A 268 -19.24 -2.58 7.02
C VAL A 268 -19.86 -1.63 8.04
N PHE A 269 -19.76 -0.32 7.83
CA PHE A 269 -20.16 0.69 8.82
C PHE A 269 -21.38 1.53 8.41
N GLU A 270 -21.92 1.28 7.22
CA GLU A 270 -23.17 1.84 6.71
C GLU A 270 -23.21 3.37 6.80
N TYR A 271 -24.26 3.91 7.43
CA TYR A 271 -24.52 5.34 7.56
C TYR A 271 -23.46 6.11 8.35
N ARG A 272 -22.52 5.42 9.03
CA ARG A 272 -21.40 6.05 9.74
C ARG A 272 -20.37 6.65 8.77
N VAL A 273 -20.39 6.27 7.50
CA VAL A 273 -19.33 6.62 6.53
C VAL A 273 -19.75 7.77 5.63
N THR A 274 -18.88 8.76 5.51
CA THR A 274 -19.00 9.88 4.56
C THR A 274 -17.84 9.82 3.58
N ASP A 275 -18.14 9.72 2.29
CA ASP A 275 -17.15 9.90 1.22
C ASP A 275 -16.87 11.40 1.03
N GLU A 276 -15.67 11.85 1.38
CA GLU A 276 -15.28 13.26 1.31
C GLU A 276 -14.62 13.62 -0.05
N SER A 277 -14.55 12.67 -0.98
CA SER A 277 -13.91 12.87 -2.29
C SER A 277 -14.58 13.93 -3.17
N PHE A 278 -15.83 14.28 -2.88
CA PHE A 278 -16.52 15.41 -3.52
C PHE A 278 -15.80 16.74 -3.31
N ARG A 279 -15.05 16.90 -2.19
CA ARG A 279 -14.31 18.13 -1.90
C ARG A 279 -13.18 18.38 -2.88
N TYR A 280 -12.67 17.33 -3.51
CA TYR A 280 -11.57 17.40 -4.46
C TYR A 280 -11.91 16.64 -5.74
N ALA A 281 -13.17 16.70 -6.18
CA ALA A 281 -13.68 15.94 -7.33
C ALA A 281 -12.89 16.15 -8.64
N ASP A 282 -12.29 17.33 -8.83
CA ASP A 282 -11.46 17.69 -9.99
C ASP A 282 -9.99 17.23 -9.88
N TYR A 283 -9.62 16.61 -8.77
CA TYR A 283 -8.25 16.27 -8.39
C TYR A 283 -8.15 14.78 -8.06
N LYS A 284 -6.94 14.23 -8.23
CA LYS A 284 -6.67 12.83 -7.91
C LYS A 284 -6.77 12.56 -6.41
N ASP A 285 -6.22 13.46 -5.59
CA ASP A 285 -6.12 13.30 -4.15
C ASP A 285 -6.05 14.67 -3.47
N VAL A 286 -6.02 14.70 -2.13
CA VAL A 286 -6.03 15.94 -1.34
C VAL A 286 -4.75 16.74 -1.59
N ASN A 287 -3.61 16.07 -1.78
CA ASN A 287 -2.37 16.77 -2.05
C ASN A 287 -2.35 17.41 -3.46
N ASP A 288 -2.91 16.75 -4.46
CA ASP A 288 -3.10 17.33 -5.80
C ASP A 288 -4.09 18.53 -5.76
N TYR A 289 -5.15 18.51 -4.91
CA TYR A 289 -6.00 19.68 -4.65
C TYR A 289 -5.19 20.85 -4.10
N LEU A 290 -4.42 20.63 -3.03
CA LEU A 290 -3.58 21.67 -2.41
C LEU A 290 -2.61 22.29 -3.41
N MET A 291 -2.02 21.47 -4.30
CA MET A 291 -1.14 21.92 -5.38
C MET A 291 -1.85 22.60 -6.56
N ARG A 292 -3.19 22.52 -6.63
CA ARG A 292 -4.02 22.91 -7.78
C ARG A 292 -3.70 22.13 -9.07
N LYS A 293 -3.35 20.85 -8.93
CA LYS A 293 -3.03 19.94 -10.04
C LYS A 293 -4.25 19.09 -10.40
N LYS A 294 -5.06 19.54 -11.37
CA LYS A 294 -6.25 18.80 -11.81
C LYS A 294 -5.88 17.43 -12.39
N ARG A 295 -6.77 16.45 -12.22
CA ARG A 295 -6.64 15.13 -12.83
C ARG A 295 -6.69 15.23 -14.36
N THR A 296 -5.97 14.37 -15.05
CA THR A 296 -6.06 14.26 -16.51
C THR A 296 -7.17 13.27 -16.88
N ALA A 297 -7.76 13.38 -18.07
CA ALA A 297 -8.91 12.54 -18.50
C ALA A 297 -8.63 11.02 -18.55
N SER A 298 -7.40 10.59 -18.22
CA SER A 298 -6.90 9.22 -18.27
C SER A 298 -6.65 8.58 -16.89
N GLU A 299 -6.95 9.29 -15.79
CA GLU A 299 -6.84 8.81 -14.40
C GLU A 299 -8.23 8.56 -13.78
#